data_AF-W1XFK5-F1
#
_entry.id   AF-W1XFK5-F1
#
_cell.length_a   1.000
_cell.length_b   1.000
_cell.length_c   1.000
_cell.angle_alpha   90.00
_cell.angle_beta   90.00
_cell.angle_gamma   90.00
#
_symmetry.space_group_name_H-M   'P 1'
#
loop_
_entity.id
_entity.type
_entity.pdbx_description
1 polymer ?
#
loop_
_entity_poly.entity_id
_entity_poly.type
_entity_poly.pdbx_seq_one_letter_code
_entity_poly.pdbx_strand_id
1 'polypeptide(L)'
;LLSHFTVYDPTMGSGSLLLTVRNELPDGSRQGAVSFYGQELNTVTYNLARMNLMMHGVTYNNMTLNNADTLESDWPDGPDRDGIDRPRSFDAVVANPPYS
;
A
#
# COMPACT_ATOMS: atom_id res chain seq x y z
N LEU A 1 -3.86 16.74 17.27
CA LEU A 1 -4.50 16.18 16.04
C LEU A 1 -3.89 14.80 15.85
N LEU A 2 -4.70 13.75 15.96
CA LEU A 2 -4.21 12.39 15.71
C LEU A 2 -3.82 12.31 14.23
N SER A 3 -2.51 12.24 13.95
CA SER A 3 -1.98 12.21 12.59
C SER A 3 -2.46 10.96 11.88
N HIS A 4 -2.95 11.14 10.66
CA HIS A 4 -3.25 10.06 9.72
C HIS A 4 -1.97 9.75 8.94
N PHE A 5 -1.52 8.50 8.94
CA PHE A 5 -0.27 8.07 8.30
C PHE A 5 -0.57 7.31 7.00
N THR A 6 0.21 7.57 5.96
CA THR A 6 0.10 6.95 4.65
C THR A 6 1.37 6.16 4.34
N VAL A 7 1.22 4.88 3.98
CA VAL A 7 2.34 4.01 3.62
C VAL A 7 2.10 3.37 2.27
N TYR A 8 3.13 3.30 1.43
CA TYR A 8 3.09 2.65 0.13
C TYR A 8 4.15 1.54 -0.01
N ASP A 9 3.75 0.40 -0.59
CA ASP A 9 4.65 -0.67 -1.02
C ASP A 9 4.37 -1.10 -2.48
N PRO A 10 5.25 -0.75 -3.45
CA PRO A 10 5.07 -1.06 -4.88
C PRO A 10 5.24 -2.57 -5.21
N THR A 11 5.71 -3.36 -4.24
CA THR A 11 6.04 -4.78 -4.39
C THR A 11 5.54 -5.56 -3.18
N MET A 12 4.27 -5.32 -2.81
CA MET A 12 3.79 -5.59 -1.46
C MET A 12 3.81 -7.06 -1.05
N GLY A 13 3.86 -8.00 -2.00
CA GLY A 13 3.81 -9.42 -1.71
C GLY A 13 2.59 -9.75 -0.85
N SER A 14 2.81 -10.37 0.31
CA SER A 14 1.74 -10.70 1.27
C SER A 14 1.20 -9.50 2.07
N GLY A 15 1.68 -8.28 1.84
CA GLY A 15 1.35 -7.08 2.61
C GLY A 15 1.93 -7.07 4.03
N SER A 16 2.88 -7.97 4.34
CA SER A 16 3.43 -8.09 5.70
C SER A 16 4.30 -6.89 6.10
N LEU A 17 5.08 -6.34 5.16
CA LEU A 17 5.94 -5.18 5.45
C LEU A 17 5.10 -3.93 5.76
N LEU A 18 3.96 -3.76 5.08
CA LEU A 18 2.95 -2.74 5.39
C LEU A 18 2.42 -2.89 6.84
N LEU A 19 2.11 -4.11 7.27
CA LEU A 19 1.68 -4.38 8.65
C LEU A 19 2.78 -4.12 9.67
N THR A 20 4.04 -4.42 9.33
CA THR A 20 5.19 -4.07 10.18
C THR A 20 5.25 -2.56 10.41
N VAL A 21 5.13 -1.75 9.35
CA VAL A 21 5.12 -0.28 9.50
C VAL A 21 4.02 0.17 10.46
N ARG A 22 2.79 -0.35 10.31
CA ARG A 22 1.69 -0.02 11.23
C ARG A 22 2.03 -0.33 12.68
N ASN A 23 2.66 -1.48 12.94
CA ASN A 23 2.96 -1.93 14.30
C ASN A 23 4.05 -1.08 14.99
N GLU A 24 4.93 -0.43 14.21
CA GLU A 24 5.96 0.48 14.73
C GLU A 24 5.45 1.91 14.98
N LEU A 25 4.26 2.25 14.48
CA LEU A 25 3.67 3.58 14.68
C LEU A 25 2.98 3.67 16.04
N PRO A 26 3.15 4.79 16.78
CA PRO A 26 2.32 5.10 17.94
C PRO A 26 0.84 5.10 17.54
N ASP A 27 0.02 4.34 18.27
CA ASP A 27 -1.41 4.14 17.99
C ASP A 27 -1.73 3.59 16.58
N GLY A 28 -0.79 2.91 15.90
CA GLY A 28 -1.01 2.40 14.54
C GLY A 28 -2.13 1.37 14.41
N SER A 29 -2.50 0.68 15.50
CA SER A 29 -3.62 -0.27 15.55
C SER A 29 -5.00 0.42 15.67
N ARG A 30 -5.05 1.72 15.98
CA ARG A 30 -6.29 2.47 16.02
C ARG A 30 -6.90 2.50 14.62
N GLN A 31 -8.20 2.19 14.52
CA GLN A 31 -8.92 2.22 13.25
C GLN A 31 -8.76 3.60 12.57
N GLY A 32 -8.38 3.60 11.30
CA GLY A 32 -8.16 4.82 10.54
C GLY A 32 -6.82 5.54 10.77
N ALA A 33 -5.94 5.00 11.64
CA ALA A 33 -4.62 5.59 11.89
C ALA A 33 -3.70 5.50 10.66
N VAL A 34 -3.81 4.43 9.87
CA VAL A 34 -2.97 4.16 8.71
C VAL A 34 -3.83 3.91 7.46
N SER A 35 -3.46 4.55 6.35
CA SER A 35 -3.91 4.19 5.00
C SER A 35 -2.82 3.41 4.28
N PHE A 36 -3.17 2.23 3.81
CA PHE A 36 -2.27 1.30 3.14
C PHE A 36 -2.42 1.43 1.63
N TYR A 37 -1.32 1.71 0.96
CA TYR A 37 -1.18 1.67 -0.48
C TYR A 37 -0.26 0.51 -0.84
N GLY A 38 -0.62 -0.27 -1.85
CA GLY A 38 0.26 -1.34 -2.27
C GLY A 38 -0.05 -1.86 -3.67
N GLN A 39 0.98 -2.38 -4.33
CA GLN A 39 0.88 -2.98 -5.65
C GLN A 39 1.54 -4.36 -5.65
N GLU A 40 0.90 -5.32 -6.30
CA GLU A 40 1.41 -6.68 -6.46
C GLU A 40 1.04 -7.19 -7.84
N LEU A 41 1.97 -7.85 -8.53
CA LEU A 41 1.77 -8.36 -9.87
C LEU A 41 0.99 -9.69 -9.87
N ASN A 42 1.30 -10.57 -8.92
CA ASN A 42 0.70 -11.89 -8.86
C ASN A 42 -0.69 -11.85 -8.20
N THR A 43 -1.72 -12.24 -8.94
CA THR A 43 -3.12 -12.18 -8.48
C THR A 43 -3.41 -13.02 -7.22
N VAL A 44 -2.74 -14.16 -7.06
CA VAL A 44 -2.91 -14.99 -5.85
C VAL A 44 -2.29 -14.29 -4.64
N THR A 45 -1.08 -13.76 -4.80
CA THR A 45 -0.37 -12.99 -3.77
C THR A 45 -1.10 -11.69 -3.42
N TYR A 46 -1.66 -10.99 -4.40
CA TYR A 46 -2.51 -9.82 -4.20
C TYR A 46 -3.73 -10.13 -3.31
N ASN A 47 -4.43 -11.23 -3.58
CA ASN A 47 -5.56 -11.65 -2.76
C ASN A 47 -5.13 -12.06 -1.35
N LEU A 48 -3.96 -12.72 -1.22
CA LEU A 48 -3.36 -13.01 0.07
C LEU A 48 -3.09 -11.72 0.86
N ALA A 49 -2.53 -10.67 0.25
CA ALA A 49 -2.28 -9.39 0.91
C ALA A 49 -3.56 -8.76 1.47
N ARG A 50 -4.63 -8.75 0.67
CA ARG A 50 -5.96 -8.26 1.10
C ARG A 50 -6.48 -9.02 2.30
N MET A 51 -6.46 -10.35 2.23
CA MET A 51 -6.90 -11.20 3.34
C MET A 51 -6.03 -10.98 4.59
N ASN A 52 -4.71 -10.89 4.42
CA ASN A 52 -3.77 -10.69 5.51
C ASN A 52 -4.03 -9.36 6.25
N LEU A 53 -4.20 -8.26 5.52
CA LEU A 53 -4.57 -6.96 6.09
C LEU A 53 -5.92 -7.03 6.83
N MET A 54 -6.93 -7.67 6.24
CA MET A 54 -8.26 -7.81 6.86
C MET A 54 -8.22 -8.63 8.14
N MET A 55 -7.50 -9.76 8.15
CA MET A 55 -7.31 -10.60 9.34
C MET A 55 -6.59 -9.87 10.48
N HIS A 56 -5.79 -8.87 10.14
CA HIS A 56 -5.13 -7.99 11.11
C HIS A 56 -5.95 -6.72 11.44
N GLY A 57 -7.25 -6.70 11.13
CA GLY A 57 -8.17 -5.64 11.55
C GLY A 57 -8.11 -4.36 10.71
N VAL A 58 -7.43 -4.37 9.56
CA VAL A 58 -7.47 -3.24 8.63
C VAL A 58 -8.80 -3.30 7.86
N THR A 59 -9.53 -2.19 7.83
CA THR A 59 -10.81 -2.12 7.09
C THR A 59 -10.56 -1.90 5.61
N TYR A 60 -11.51 -2.32 4.76
CA TYR A 60 -11.42 -2.12 3.31
C TYR A 60 -11.22 -0.63 2.93
N ASN A 61 -11.83 0.29 3.68
CA ASN A 61 -11.69 1.74 3.45
C ASN A 61 -10.28 2.29 3.72
N ASN A 62 -9.44 1.53 4.42
CA ASN A 62 -8.04 1.87 4.68
C ASN A 62 -7.07 1.16 3.72
N MET A 63 -7.58 0.40 2.76
CA MET A 63 -6.79 -0.32 1.77
C MET A 63 -7.01 0.28 0.39
N THR A 64 -5.95 0.78 -0.23
CA THR A 64 -5.92 1.12 -1.65
C THR A 64 -4.87 0.20 -2.27
N LEU A 65 -5.29 -0.95 -2.83
CA LEU A 65 -4.35 -1.95 -3.35
C LEU A 65 -4.61 -2.24 -4.82
N ASN A 66 -3.53 -2.35 -5.60
CA ASN A 66 -3.57 -2.60 -7.04
C ASN A 66 -2.94 -3.95 -7.42
N ASN A 67 -3.53 -4.62 -8.41
CA ASN A 67 -3.04 -5.90 -8.94
C ASN A 67 -2.51 -5.67 -10.35
N ALA A 68 -1.26 -5.23 -10.47
CA ALA A 68 -0.65 -4.79 -11.72
C ALA A 68 0.88 -4.75 -11.62
N ASP A 69 1.55 -4.59 -12.77
CA ASP A 69 2.99 -4.33 -12.83
C ASP A 69 3.29 -2.87 -12.43
N THR A 70 4.17 -2.69 -11.44
CA THR A 70 4.60 -1.37 -10.94
C THR A 70 5.53 -0.62 -11.89
N LEU A 71 6.15 -1.30 -12.86
CA LEU A 71 7.05 -0.69 -13.84
C LEU A 71 6.34 -0.33 -15.15
N GLU A 72 5.23 -1.00 -15.50
CA GLU A 72 4.48 -0.70 -16.73
C GLU A 72 3.55 0.50 -16.60
N SER A 73 2.98 0.73 -15.41
CA SER A 73 2.09 1.85 -15.14
C SER A 73 2.35 2.39 -13.73
N ASP A 74 2.55 3.70 -13.66
CA ASP A 74 2.56 4.38 -12.38
C ASP A 74 1.17 4.30 -11.72
N TRP A 75 1.16 4.22 -10.39
CA TRP A 75 -0.03 4.04 -9.57
C TRP A 75 0.24 4.50 -8.12
N PRO A 76 -0.73 5.07 -7.37
CA PRO A 76 -2.15 5.28 -7.69
C PRO A 76 -2.43 6.42 -8.65
N ASP A 77 -1.41 7.21 -8.94
CA ASP A 77 -1.47 8.32 -9.86
C ASP A 77 -0.60 7.98 -11.08
N GLY A 78 -0.82 8.71 -12.16
CA GLY A 78 -0.07 8.59 -13.41
C GLY A 78 -0.46 9.79 -14.28
N PRO A 79 0.02 9.85 -15.53
CA PRO A 79 -0.31 10.95 -16.42
C PRO A 79 -1.83 11.12 -16.53
N ASP A 80 -2.31 12.34 -16.25
CA ASP A 80 -3.72 12.67 -16.45
C ASP A 80 -4.09 12.69 -17.96
N ARG A 81 -5.33 13.07 -18.27
CA ARG A 81 -5.82 13.10 -19.67
C ARG A 81 -5.02 14.05 -20.57
N ASP A 82 -4.31 15.00 -19.97
CA ASP A 82 -3.46 15.99 -20.65
C ASP A 82 -1.98 15.55 -20.66
N GLY A 83 -1.67 14.35 -20.15
CA GLY A 83 -0.32 13.80 -20.06
C GLY A 83 0.52 14.39 -18.92
N ILE A 84 -0.11 15.10 -17.97
CA ILE A 84 0.58 15.70 -16.84
C ILE A 84 0.59 14.70 -15.68
N ASP A 85 1.77 14.33 -15.23
CA ASP A 85 1.95 13.50 -14.05
C ASP A 85 1.92 14.35 -12.76
N ARG A 86 1.15 13.92 -11.78
CA ARG A 86 0.99 14.57 -10.47
C ARG A 86 1.24 13.52 -9.38
N PRO A 87 2.51 13.20 -9.12
CA PRO A 87 2.84 12.11 -8.21
C PRO A 87 2.36 12.43 -6.81
N ARG A 88 1.78 11.44 -6.17
CA ARG A 88 1.42 11.49 -4.75
C ARG A 88 2.63 11.23 -3.88
N SER A 89 2.69 11.94 -2.76
CA SER A 89 3.64 11.66 -1.69
C SER A 89 3.00 10.82 -0.60
N PHE A 90 3.79 9.96 0.01
CA PHE A 90 3.43 9.14 1.16
C PHE A 90 4.32 9.51 2.34
N ASP A 91 3.84 9.27 3.57
CA ASP A 91 4.65 9.47 4.77
C ASP A 91 5.79 8.44 4.86
N ALA A 92 5.58 7.24 4.32
CA ALA A 92 6.63 6.25 4.10
C ALA A 92 6.41 5.44 2.81
N VAL A 93 7.52 5.08 2.19
CA VAL A 93 7.58 4.06 1.15
C VAL A 93 8.50 2.94 1.64
N VAL A 94 8.01 1.70 1.56
CA VAL A 94 8.75 0.49 1.91
C VAL A 94 8.67 -0.48 0.75
N ALA A 95 9.68 -1.32 0.53
CA ALA A 95 9.64 -2.28 -0.56
C ALA A 95 10.57 -3.47 -0.26
N ASN A 96 10.21 -4.62 -0.82
CA ASN A 96 11.10 -5.77 -0.94
C ASN A 96 10.94 -6.35 -2.36
N PRO A 97 11.57 -5.71 -3.37
CA PRO A 97 11.37 -6.07 -4.76
C PRO A 97 11.88 -7.49 -5.06
N PRO A 98 11.31 -8.16 -6.09
CA PRO A 98 11.74 -9.50 -6.47
C PRO A 98 13.22 -9.53 -6.90
N TYR A 99 13.88 -10.66 -6.65
CA TYR A 99 15.26 -10.90 -7.07
C TYR A 99 15.31 -11.40 -8.53
N SER A 100 16.40 -11.09 -9.26
CA SER A 100 16.60 -11.41 -10.69
C SER A 100 17.28 -12.75 -10.94
#